data_AF-Q2W7K4-F1
#
_entry.id   AF-Q2W7K4-F1
#
_cell.length_a   1.000
_cell.length_b   1.000
_cell.length_c   1.000
_cell.angle_alpha   90.00
_cell.angle_beta   90.00
_cell.angle_gamma   90.00
#
_symmetry.space_group_name_H-M   'P 1'
#
loop_
_entity.id
_entity.type
_entity.pdbx_description
1 polymer ?
#
loop_
_entity_poly.entity_id
_entity_poly.type
_entity_poly.pdbx_seq_one_letter_code
_entity_poly.pdbx_strand_id
1 'polypeptide(L)'
;MSPSEINPRDFSAASFRDPLERAVNESAEALLKQQREDGHWVFKLEADATIPAEYVLYLHYMDERDPELEKRIGVYLRDIQEEHGGWPLFHRGDLNISASVKAYFALKAIGDDIDAPHMVKAREAILAHGGAATANVFTRTLLALFGQIPWKGVPIMPVEIMLLPRWFPFHMDKVSYWSRTVIAPLTVLMTKRPKARNPLGIHIQELFVTPPEKVTNWYLEPVRSNWAYLFRGIDMVLQKVYRFFPKSVQDKAIDKAVAFVDERLNGEDGLGAIFPAMVNAVWMYDVLGVPADDPRVLIAKKSIQNLVVEEGERAWVQPCLSPIWDTALATHAILEVGTPEADAAARKAADWMVARQITDVVGDWAVRRPGLAPGGWAFQYNNPHYPDVDDTAVVMAALDRIDPVKYAEPIEKGKVWVQACSRKAAAGGRSTPRTPAITSIIFPSPIMAPCWTRPPPTCRPAASRCCRCWASAARTRWRTKASTTCCASRKRTDRGSAAGAPTTSTARGPRSAPSMPPGCPMTIPPSGRRSSGWNPSSGTTAAGANAAGPTGTTSPGAWAAPPRRPRPPGRCWASWRRARPSRPPWPRASTT
;
A
#
# COMPACT_ATOMS: atom_id res chain seq x y z
N MET A 1 42.74 -34.99 7.89
CA MET A 1 43.36 -33.66 7.75
C MET A 1 42.77 -32.74 8.82
N SER A 2 43.64 -31.98 9.48
CA SER A 2 43.34 -31.12 10.63
C SER A 2 42.64 -29.82 10.19
N PRO A 3 41.74 -29.20 11.00
CA PRO A 3 41.11 -27.91 10.71
C PRO A 3 42.07 -26.70 10.60
N SER A 4 43.38 -26.91 10.63
CA SER A 4 44.41 -25.85 10.63
C SER A 4 45.03 -25.55 9.26
N GLU A 5 44.54 -26.16 8.17
CA GLU A 5 45.08 -25.98 6.81
C GLU A 5 44.19 -25.13 5.87
N ILE A 6 43.22 -24.37 6.38
CA ILE A 6 42.49 -23.41 5.53
C ILE A 6 43.25 -22.08 5.52
N ASN A 7 44.04 -21.87 4.47
CA ASN A 7 44.72 -20.61 4.21
C ASN A 7 43.69 -19.52 3.81
N PRO A 8 43.51 -18.44 4.60
CA PRO A 8 42.50 -17.41 4.30
C PRO A 8 42.78 -16.57 3.03
N ARG A 9 43.83 -16.89 2.27
CA ARG A 9 44.22 -16.23 1.01
C ARG A 9 43.81 -17.00 -0.27
N ASP A 10 43.18 -18.17 -0.17
CA ASP A 10 42.73 -18.95 -1.34
C ASP A 10 41.37 -18.51 -1.93
N PHE A 11 40.83 -17.38 -1.49
CA PHE A 11 39.72 -16.71 -2.16
C PHE A 11 40.20 -15.93 -3.38
N SER A 12 40.72 -16.63 -4.40
CA SER A 12 40.97 -15.98 -5.69
C SER A 12 39.64 -15.66 -6.38
N ALA A 13 39.51 -14.47 -6.96
CA ALA A 13 38.30 -14.06 -7.70
C ALA A 13 37.95 -14.99 -8.89
N ALA A 14 38.84 -15.91 -9.26
CA ALA A 14 38.61 -16.92 -10.29
C ALA A 14 37.78 -18.11 -9.80
N SER A 15 37.85 -18.48 -8.51
CA SER A 15 37.11 -19.65 -7.98
C SER A 15 35.61 -19.43 -7.87
N PHE A 16 35.16 -18.17 -7.84
CA PHE A 16 33.75 -17.79 -7.84
C PHE A 16 33.15 -17.56 -9.24
N ARG A 17 33.97 -17.47 -10.29
CA ARG A 17 33.47 -17.15 -11.64
C ARG A 17 32.57 -18.25 -12.19
N ASP A 18 33.00 -19.50 -12.13
CA ASP A 18 32.22 -20.61 -12.72
C ASP A 18 30.86 -20.83 -12.02
N PRO A 19 30.76 -20.85 -10.67
CA PRO A 19 29.46 -20.95 -9.99
C PRO A 19 28.56 -19.72 -10.21
N LEU A 20 29.14 -18.52 -10.29
CA LEU A 20 28.38 -17.29 -10.52
C LEU A 20 27.80 -17.24 -11.93
N GLU A 21 28.63 -17.48 -12.95
CA GLU A 21 28.19 -17.50 -14.35
C GLU A 21 27.13 -18.58 -14.57
N ARG A 22 27.32 -19.76 -13.97
CA ARG A 22 26.30 -20.80 -13.98
C ARG A 22 24.97 -20.33 -13.37
N ALA A 23 25.00 -19.72 -12.19
CA ALA A 23 23.80 -19.21 -11.54
C ALA A 23 23.12 -18.10 -12.35
N VAL A 24 23.89 -17.24 -13.02
CA VAL A 24 23.36 -16.20 -13.93
C VAL A 24 22.67 -16.86 -15.13
N ASN A 25 23.31 -17.83 -15.78
CA ASN A 25 22.75 -18.54 -16.93
C ASN A 25 21.48 -19.31 -16.56
N GLU A 26 21.51 -20.07 -15.46
CA GLU A 26 20.32 -20.80 -14.97
C GLU A 26 19.16 -19.85 -14.63
N SER A 27 19.46 -18.70 -14.00
CA SER A 27 18.46 -17.68 -13.70
C SER A 27 17.89 -17.02 -14.97
N ALA A 28 18.76 -16.75 -15.95
CA ALA A 28 18.37 -16.17 -17.23
C ALA A 28 17.47 -17.13 -18.00
N GLU A 29 17.85 -18.41 -18.11
CA GLU A 29 17.02 -19.44 -18.72
C GLU A 29 15.66 -19.57 -18.04
N ALA A 30 15.62 -19.57 -16.70
CA ALA A 30 14.37 -19.67 -15.95
C ALA A 30 13.47 -18.44 -16.17
N LEU A 31 14.05 -17.24 -16.32
CA LEU A 31 13.30 -16.02 -16.60
C LEU A 31 12.81 -15.99 -18.06
N LEU A 32 13.65 -16.40 -19.02
CA LEU A 32 13.29 -16.49 -20.44
C LEU A 32 12.15 -17.47 -20.68
N LYS A 33 12.17 -18.63 -20.01
CA LYS A 33 11.08 -19.63 -20.05
C LYS A 33 9.73 -19.10 -19.56
N GLN A 34 9.73 -18.03 -18.77
CA GLN A 34 8.51 -17.38 -18.26
C GLN A 34 8.05 -16.20 -19.11
N GLN A 35 8.78 -15.83 -20.17
CA GLN A 35 8.33 -14.80 -21.11
C GLN A 35 7.10 -15.31 -21.86
N ARG A 36 6.07 -14.48 -21.97
CA ARG A 36 4.89 -14.79 -22.76
C ARG A 36 5.15 -14.67 -24.26
N GLU A 37 4.26 -15.26 -25.05
CA GLU A 37 4.36 -15.29 -26.51
C GLU A 37 4.33 -13.91 -27.16
N ASP A 38 3.70 -12.91 -26.53
CA ASP A 38 3.68 -11.51 -26.98
C ASP A 38 4.86 -10.69 -26.42
N GLY A 39 5.76 -11.30 -25.64
CA GLY A 39 7.02 -10.73 -25.18
C GLY A 39 7.03 -10.16 -23.77
N HIS A 40 5.90 -10.11 -23.07
CA HIS A 40 5.86 -9.56 -21.72
C HIS A 40 6.10 -10.62 -20.64
N TRP A 41 6.45 -10.13 -19.46
CA TRP A 41 6.41 -10.90 -18.22
C TRP A 41 5.29 -10.38 -17.33
N VAL A 42 4.67 -11.29 -16.61
CA VAL A 42 3.73 -10.96 -15.54
C VAL A 42 3.86 -12.02 -14.47
N PHE A 43 4.02 -11.59 -13.23
CA PHE A 43 4.11 -12.48 -12.09
C PHE A 43 2.93 -12.27 -11.16
N LYS A 44 2.70 -13.26 -10.30
CA LYS A 44 1.63 -13.22 -9.32
C LYS A 44 1.95 -12.16 -8.26
N LEU A 45 1.01 -11.22 -8.05
CA LEU A 45 1.12 -10.17 -7.07
C LEU A 45 0.36 -10.55 -5.80
N GLU A 46 1.08 -11.08 -4.82
CA GLU A 46 0.51 -11.42 -3.51
C GLU A 46 0.39 -10.18 -2.61
N ALA A 47 -0.67 -10.15 -1.80
CA ALA A 47 -0.90 -9.12 -0.79
C ALA A 47 -1.09 -9.78 0.59
N ASP A 48 -2.26 -9.60 1.20
CA ASP A 48 -2.65 -10.17 2.48
C ASP A 48 -4.02 -10.86 2.37
N ALA A 49 -4.47 -11.48 3.46
CA ALA A 49 -5.73 -12.21 3.51
C ALA A 49 -6.98 -11.36 3.23
N THR A 50 -6.89 -10.03 3.26
CA THR A 50 -8.07 -9.15 3.10
C THR A 50 -8.68 -9.25 1.72
N ILE A 51 -7.89 -9.35 0.65
CA ILE A 51 -8.40 -9.36 -0.73
C ILE A 51 -9.16 -10.67 -1.02
N PRO A 52 -8.60 -11.87 -0.76
CA PRO A 52 -9.33 -13.11 -0.96
C PRO A 52 -10.55 -13.23 -0.05
N ALA A 53 -10.45 -12.76 1.21
CA ALA A 53 -11.58 -12.75 2.12
C ALA A 53 -12.70 -11.80 1.67
N GLU A 54 -12.36 -10.60 1.21
CA GLU A 54 -13.36 -9.67 0.66
C GLU A 54 -13.99 -10.19 -0.64
N TYR A 55 -13.27 -10.97 -1.45
CA TYR A 55 -13.86 -11.59 -2.64
C TYR A 55 -14.96 -12.57 -2.27
N VAL A 56 -14.72 -13.45 -1.28
CA VAL A 56 -15.76 -14.36 -0.76
C VAL A 56 -16.95 -13.55 -0.25
N LEU A 57 -16.70 -12.54 0.60
CA LEU A 57 -17.77 -11.70 1.14
C LEU A 57 -18.49 -10.89 0.05
N TYR A 58 -17.81 -10.53 -1.04
CA TYR A 58 -18.42 -9.90 -2.21
C TYR A 58 -19.45 -10.81 -2.88
N LEU A 59 -19.12 -12.10 -3.10
CA LEU A 59 -20.06 -13.07 -3.67
C LEU A 59 -21.28 -13.27 -2.75
N HIS A 60 -21.06 -13.34 -1.43
CA HIS A 60 -22.14 -13.45 -0.44
C HIS A 60 -23.00 -12.18 -0.35
N TYR A 61 -22.42 -11.01 -0.56
CA TYR A 61 -23.18 -9.76 -0.63
C TYR A 61 -24.13 -9.75 -1.84
N MET A 62 -23.63 -10.23 -2.98
CA MET A 62 -24.36 -10.25 -4.25
C MET A 62 -25.31 -11.45 -4.40
N ASP A 63 -25.23 -12.45 -3.52
CA ASP A 63 -25.92 -13.75 -3.69
C ASP A 63 -25.50 -14.46 -4.99
N GLU A 64 -24.21 -14.34 -5.32
CA GLU A 64 -23.59 -14.90 -6.53
C GLU A 64 -22.47 -15.88 -6.13
N ARG A 65 -22.78 -16.72 -5.15
CA ARG A 65 -21.81 -17.63 -4.53
C ARG A 65 -21.26 -18.65 -5.52
N ASP A 66 -19.98 -18.97 -5.34
CA ASP A 66 -19.30 -20.08 -6.02
C ASP A 66 -18.67 -20.98 -4.96
N PRO A 67 -19.41 -22.00 -4.47
CA PRO A 67 -18.94 -22.85 -3.38
C PRO A 67 -17.61 -23.57 -3.65
N GLU A 68 -17.32 -23.92 -4.91
CA GLU A 68 -16.09 -24.64 -5.23
C GLU A 68 -14.88 -23.69 -5.21
N LEU A 69 -15.02 -22.49 -5.79
CA LEU A 69 -13.99 -21.47 -5.68
C LEU A 69 -13.82 -20.99 -4.23
N GLU A 70 -14.92 -20.78 -3.50
CA GLU A 70 -14.95 -20.43 -2.07
C GLU A 70 -14.16 -21.44 -1.24
N LYS A 71 -14.36 -22.74 -1.47
CA LYS A 71 -13.62 -23.82 -0.79
C LYS A 71 -12.12 -23.74 -1.03
N ARG A 72 -11.70 -23.52 -2.28
CA ARG A 72 -10.29 -23.38 -2.68
C ARG A 72 -9.65 -22.11 -2.11
N ILE A 73 -10.42 -21.02 -1.98
CA ILE A 73 -10.00 -19.80 -1.26
C ILE A 73 -9.88 -20.08 0.25
N GLY A 74 -10.77 -20.89 0.80
CA GLY A 74 -10.66 -21.35 2.19
C GLY A 74 -9.35 -22.09 2.47
N VAL A 75 -8.89 -22.93 1.53
CA VAL A 75 -7.58 -23.60 1.63
C VAL A 75 -6.46 -22.56 1.73
N TYR A 76 -6.43 -21.59 0.81
CA TYR A 76 -5.47 -20.49 0.87
C TYR A 76 -5.49 -19.75 2.21
N LEU A 77 -6.66 -19.33 2.68
CA LEU A 77 -6.80 -18.55 3.92
C LEU A 77 -6.31 -19.32 5.14
N ARG A 78 -6.55 -20.64 5.21
CA ARG A 78 -6.04 -21.49 6.29
C ARG A 78 -4.52 -21.65 6.21
N ASP A 79 -3.96 -21.81 5.01
CA ASP A 79 -2.51 -21.97 4.80
C ASP A 79 -1.70 -20.75 5.26
N ILE A 80 -2.27 -19.54 5.13
CA ILE A 80 -1.60 -18.28 5.48
C ILE A 80 -1.95 -17.77 6.88
N GLN A 81 -2.67 -18.56 7.69
CA GLN A 81 -2.87 -18.25 9.10
C GLN A 81 -1.57 -18.47 9.87
N GLU A 82 -1.11 -17.46 10.61
CA GLU A 82 0.15 -17.51 11.33
C GLU A 82 -0.01 -18.12 12.75
N GLU A 83 1.11 -18.46 13.40
CA GLU A 83 1.14 -19.11 14.73
C GLU A 83 0.39 -18.33 15.82
N HIS A 84 0.36 -17.00 15.72
CA HIS A 84 -0.39 -16.13 16.63
C HIS A 84 -1.92 -16.21 16.44
N GLY A 85 -2.41 -17.10 15.56
CA GLY A 85 -3.82 -17.40 15.33
C GLY A 85 -4.55 -16.44 14.38
N GLY A 86 -3.89 -15.37 13.91
CA GLY A 86 -4.50 -14.35 13.05
C GLY A 86 -3.82 -14.28 11.69
N TRP A 87 -4.11 -13.19 10.97
CA TRP A 87 -3.53 -12.90 9.67
C TRP A 87 -2.77 -11.56 9.68
N PRO A 88 -1.52 -11.53 9.19
CA PRO A 88 -0.74 -10.30 9.07
C PRO A 88 -1.01 -9.57 7.74
N LEU A 89 -0.44 -8.38 7.58
CA LEU A 89 -0.45 -7.62 6.29
C LEU A 89 0.69 -8.02 5.34
N PHE A 90 1.65 -8.81 5.82
CA PHE A 90 2.76 -9.34 5.04
C PHE A 90 3.25 -10.62 5.71
N HIS A 91 3.88 -11.51 4.94
CA HIS A 91 4.37 -12.80 5.41
C HIS A 91 5.22 -12.66 6.68
N ARG A 92 4.90 -13.44 7.73
CA ARG A 92 5.56 -13.38 9.05
C ARG A 92 5.49 -12.01 9.74
N GLY A 93 4.44 -11.25 9.46
CA GLY A 93 4.15 -10.00 10.16
C GLY A 93 3.40 -10.24 11.48
N ASP A 94 3.16 -9.13 12.19
CA ASP A 94 2.29 -9.15 13.37
C ASP A 94 0.82 -9.29 12.96
N LEU A 95 -0.01 -9.76 13.91
CA LEU A 95 -1.45 -9.82 13.74
C LEU A 95 -2.03 -8.47 13.32
N ASN A 96 -2.80 -8.47 12.23
CA ASN A 96 -3.62 -7.34 11.84
C ASN A 96 -5.10 -7.62 12.11
N ILE A 97 -5.74 -6.80 12.95
CA ILE A 97 -7.14 -6.97 13.31
C ILE A 97 -8.06 -6.97 12.07
N SER A 98 -7.84 -6.03 11.15
CA SER A 98 -8.70 -5.91 9.97
C SER A 98 -8.57 -7.10 9.02
N ALA A 99 -7.35 -7.60 8.81
CA ALA A 99 -7.11 -8.81 8.03
C ALA A 99 -7.72 -10.04 8.71
N SER A 100 -7.49 -10.19 10.02
CA SER A 100 -7.96 -11.35 10.78
C SER A 100 -9.49 -11.43 10.85
N VAL A 101 -10.17 -10.30 11.09
CA VAL A 101 -11.65 -10.25 11.12
C VAL A 101 -12.24 -10.62 9.77
N LYS A 102 -11.67 -10.11 8.66
CA LYS A 102 -12.13 -10.44 7.30
C LYS A 102 -11.90 -11.90 6.98
N ALA A 103 -10.70 -12.43 7.24
CA ALA A 103 -10.35 -13.83 7.00
C ALA A 103 -11.25 -14.78 7.79
N TYR A 104 -11.44 -14.55 9.09
CA TYR A 104 -12.38 -15.32 9.91
C TYR A 104 -13.80 -15.26 9.35
N PHE A 105 -14.29 -14.07 8.98
CA PHE A 105 -15.63 -13.92 8.44
C PHE A 105 -15.81 -14.67 7.11
N ALA A 106 -14.82 -14.59 6.22
CA ALA A 106 -14.83 -15.35 4.98
C ALA A 106 -14.82 -16.87 5.23
N LEU A 107 -13.95 -17.38 6.11
CA LEU A 107 -13.91 -18.80 6.47
C LEU A 107 -15.24 -19.30 7.05
N LYS A 108 -15.86 -18.51 7.94
CA LYS A 108 -17.20 -18.80 8.46
C LYS A 108 -18.26 -18.80 7.35
N ALA A 109 -18.15 -17.88 6.38
CA ALA A 109 -19.06 -17.80 5.25
C ALA A 109 -18.90 -18.98 4.27
N ILE A 110 -17.68 -19.50 4.13
CA ILE A 110 -17.38 -20.72 3.36
C ILE A 110 -18.00 -21.95 4.01
N GLY A 111 -18.10 -21.96 5.35
CA GLY A 111 -18.74 -23.03 6.13
C GLY A 111 -17.87 -23.63 7.22
N ASP A 112 -16.73 -23.02 7.55
CA ASP A 112 -15.87 -23.50 8.62
C ASP A 112 -16.56 -23.37 9.99
N ASP A 113 -16.56 -24.44 10.77
CA ASP A 113 -17.14 -24.49 12.11
C ASP A 113 -16.41 -23.51 13.05
N ILE A 114 -17.17 -22.75 13.83
CA ILE A 114 -16.63 -21.80 14.81
C ILE A 114 -15.76 -22.48 15.88
N ASP A 115 -15.96 -23.77 16.12
CA ASP A 115 -15.21 -24.56 17.09
C ASP A 115 -14.08 -25.37 16.43
N ALA A 116 -13.86 -25.21 15.12
CA ALA A 116 -12.68 -25.76 14.45
C ALA A 116 -11.40 -25.13 15.02
N PRO A 117 -10.29 -25.89 15.14
CA PRO A 117 -9.08 -25.42 15.83
C PRO A 117 -8.52 -24.07 15.33
N HIS A 118 -8.55 -23.83 14.01
CA HIS A 118 -8.08 -22.59 13.41
C HIS A 118 -9.03 -21.41 13.67
N MET A 119 -10.35 -21.66 13.71
CA MET A 119 -11.37 -20.66 14.02
C MET A 119 -11.31 -20.24 15.49
N VAL A 120 -11.15 -21.19 16.41
CA VAL A 120 -10.97 -20.90 17.85
C VAL A 120 -9.75 -20.01 18.08
N LYS A 121 -8.59 -20.38 17.52
CA LYS A 121 -7.36 -19.59 17.62
C LYS A 121 -7.54 -18.17 17.08
N ALA A 122 -8.20 -18.03 15.92
CA ALA A 122 -8.49 -16.73 15.33
C ALA A 122 -9.41 -15.89 16.21
N ARG A 123 -10.50 -16.47 16.71
CA ARG A 123 -11.44 -15.79 17.61
C ARG A 123 -10.74 -15.31 18.87
N GLU A 124 -9.97 -16.17 19.53
CA GLU A 124 -9.21 -15.82 20.74
C GLU A 124 -8.20 -14.70 20.47
N ALA A 125 -7.43 -14.81 19.38
CA ALA A 125 -6.47 -13.79 19.00
C ALA A 125 -7.15 -12.45 18.69
N ILE A 126 -8.27 -12.45 17.97
CA ILE A 126 -9.05 -11.23 17.66
C ILE A 126 -9.58 -10.59 18.94
N LEU A 127 -10.16 -11.38 19.85
CA LEU A 127 -10.70 -10.89 21.12
C LEU A 127 -9.60 -10.32 22.03
N ALA A 128 -8.44 -10.97 22.09
CA ALA A 128 -7.28 -10.50 22.85
C ALA A 128 -6.77 -9.13 22.37
N HIS A 129 -7.01 -8.79 21.10
CA HIS A 129 -6.65 -7.50 20.49
C HIS A 129 -7.83 -6.49 20.44
N GLY A 130 -8.85 -6.70 21.29
CA GLY A 130 -9.97 -5.77 21.45
C GLY A 130 -11.19 -6.06 20.57
N GLY A 131 -11.16 -7.15 19.80
CA GLY A 131 -12.29 -7.63 18.99
C GLY A 131 -12.52 -6.84 17.71
N ALA A 132 -13.53 -7.25 16.94
CA ALA A 132 -13.84 -6.68 15.62
C ALA A 132 -14.19 -5.18 15.63
N ALA A 133 -14.59 -4.63 16.78
CA ALA A 133 -14.88 -3.20 16.92
C ALA A 133 -13.64 -2.30 16.71
N THR A 134 -12.43 -2.81 16.95
CA THR A 134 -11.17 -2.06 16.79
C THR A 134 -10.66 -2.05 15.35
N ALA A 135 -11.36 -2.70 14.41
CA ALA A 135 -10.97 -2.76 13.02
C ALA A 135 -10.95 -1.37 12.33
N ASN A 136 -10.18 -1.28 11.24
CA ASN A 136 -10.12 -0.07 10.44
C ASN A 136 -11.47 0.26 9.77
N VAL A 137 -11.56 1.45 9.16
CA VAL A 137 -12.81 1.94 8.54
C VAL A 137 -13.33 1.07 7.41
N PHE A 138 -12.47 0.41 6.63
CA PHE A 138 -12.89 -0.44 5.50
C PHE A 138 -13.55 -1.71 6.02
N THR A 139 -12.91 -2.38 6.98
CA THR A 139 -13.51 -3.53 7.65
C THR A 139 -14.81 -3.13 8.35
N ARG A 140 -14.85 -2.00 9.07
CA ARG A 140 -16.10 -1.54 9.70
C ARG A 140 -17.20 -1.21 8.70
N THR A 141 -16.87 -0.66 7.54
CA THR A 141 -17.85 -0.41 6.47
C THR A 141 -18.40 -1.73 5.92
N LEU A 142 -17.53 -2.71 5.65
CA LEU A 142 -17.95 -4.06 5.25
C LEU A 142 -18.86 -4.71 6.30
N LEU A 143 -18.49 -4.62 7.59
CA LEU A 143 -19.31 -5.14 8.68
C LEU A 143 -20.68 -4.43 8.77
N ALA A 144 -20.74 -3.12 8.50
CA ALA A 144 -22.01 -2.38 8.47
C ALA A 144 -22.89 -2.78 7.29
N LEU A 145 -22.30 -3.01 6.10
CA LEU A 145 -23.00 -3.54 4.93
C LEU A 145 -23.62 -4.93 5.23
N PHE A 146 -22.91 -5.77 5.96
CA PHE A 146 -23.41 -7.08 6.43
C PHE A 146 -24.30 -7.02 7.68
N GLY A 147 -24.60 -5.82 8.20
CA GLY A 147 -25.42 -5.64 9.41
C GLY A 147 -24.79 -6.19 10.69
N GLN A 148 -23.48 -6.45 10.71
CA GLN A 148 -22.75 -6.95 11.89
C GLN A 148 -22.47 -5.82 12.89
N ILE A 149 -22.41 -4.57 12.42
CA ILE A 149 -22.34 -3.38 13.26
C ILE A 149 -23.34 -2.32 12.77
N PRO A 150 -23.80 -1.42 13.65
CA PRO A 150 -24.62 -0.30 13.21
C PRO A 150 -23.78 0.76 12.44
N TRP A 151 -24.38 1.45 11.47
CA TRP A 151 -23.71 2.51 10.69
C TRP A 151 -23.13 3.66 11.52
N LYS A 152 -23.61 3.88 12.76
CA LYS A 152 -23.00 4.83 13.71
C LYS A 152 -21.54 4.47 14.07
N GLY A 153 -21.14 3.22 13.82
CA GLY A 153 -19.77 2.74 14.04
C GLY A 153 -18.80 3.01 12.90
N VAL A 154 -19.29 3.54 11.78
CA VAL A 154 -18.51 3.90 10.60
C VAL A 154 -18.46 5.44 10.51
N PRO A 155 -17.27 6.05 10.42
CA PRO A 155 -17.14 7.48 10.16
C PRO A 155 -17.91 7.89 8.90
N ILE A 156 -18.63 9.01 8.95
CA ILE A 156 -19.40 9.50 7.82
C ILE A 156 -18.48 10.06 6.74
N MET A 157 -18.71 9.59 5.51
CA MET A 157 -18.14 10.14 4.30
C MET A 157 -19.27 10.51 3.35
N PRO A 158 -19.73 11.78 3.39
CA PRO A 158 -20.88 12.21 2.61
C PRO A 158 -20.54 12.20 1.12
N VAL A 159 -21.47 11.76 0.26
CA VAL A 159 -21.23 11.73 -1.20
C VAL A 159 -21.02 13.14 -1.77
N GLU A 160 -21.54 14.17 -1.10
CA GLU A 160 -21.38 15.58 -1.42
C GLU A 160 -19.92 16.04 -1.45
N ILE A 161 -18.97 15.25 -0.92
CA ILE A 161 -17.55 15.52 -1.13
C ILE A 161 -17.16 15.57 -2.62
N MET A 162 -17.92 14.88 -3.49
CA MET A 162 -17.73 14.92 -4.94
C MET A 162 -18.01 16.31 -5.52
N LEU A 163 -18.86 17.11 -4.85
CA LEU A 163 -19.26 18.46 -5.27
C LEU A 163 -18.38 19.57 -4.68
N LEU A 164 -17.46 19.24 -3.77
CA LEU A 164 -16.62 20.26 -3.12
C LEU A 164 -15.83 21.06 -4.16
N PRO A 165 -15.69 22.38 -3.97
CA PRO A 165 -14.93 23.21 -4.89
C PRO A 165 -13.42 22.99 -4.70
N ARG A 166 -12.64 23.20 -5.76
CA ARG A 166 -11.18 22.95 -5.78
C ARG A 166 -10.39 23.73 -4.72
N TRP A 167 -10.90 24.88 -4.27
CA TRP A 167 -10.27 25.66 -3.21
C TRP A 167 -10.41 24.99 -1.83
N PHE A 168 -11.42 24.14 -1.61
CA PHE A 168 -11.66 23.49 -0.33
C PHE A 168 -10.49 22.57 0.05
N PRO A 169 -10.05 22.53 1.33
CA PRO A 169 -8.86 21.78 1.73
C PRO A 169 -8.90 20.28 1.37
N PHE A 170 -10.07 19.65 1.42
CA PHE A 170 -10.32 18.30 0.92
C PHE A 170 -11.00 18.33 -0.46
N HIS A 171 -10.34 17.82 -1.49
CA HIS A 171 -10.94 17.72 -2.82
C HIS A 171 -10.43 16.45 -3.47
N MET A 172 -11.26 15.79 -4.29
CA MET A 172 -10.87 14.54 -4.95
C MET A 172 -9.51 14.70 -5.67
N ASP A 173 -9.32 15.75 -6.48
CA ASP A 173 -8.03 16.11 -7.15
C ASP A 173 -6.79 16.26 -6.24
N LYS A 174 -6.97 16.36 -4.92
CA LYS A 174 -5.90 16.48 -3.92
C LYS A 174 -5.52 15.13 -3.30
N VAL A 175 -6.39 14.14 -3.45
CA VAL A 175 -6.23 12.76 -2.98
C VAL A 175 -5.49 11.92 -4.03
N SER A 176 -4.76 10.89 -3.59
CA SER A 176 -4.11 9.93 -4.51
C SER A 176 -5.14 9.24 -5.39
N TYR A 177 -4.72 8.75 -6.56
CA TYR A 177 -5.67 8.18 -7.52
C TYR A 177 -6.34 6.91 -6.99
N TRP A 178 -5.58 5.97 -6.41
CA TRP A 178 -6.12 4.73 -5.84
C TRP A 178 -7.17 5.01 -4.76
N SER A 179 -6.96 6.08 -3.98
CA SER A 179 -7.91 6.49 -2.96
C SER A 179 -9.16 7.11 -3.59
N ARG A 180 -9.03 7.90 -4.66
CA ARG A 180 -10.19 8.46 -5.37
C ARG A 180 -11.07 7.38 -5.99
N THR A 181 -10.46 6.39 -6.65
CA THR A 181 -11.19 5.29 -7.29
C THR A 181 -11.93 4.43 -6.29
N VAL A 182 -11.37 4.22 -5.09
CA VAL A 182 -12.08 3.52 -4.01
C VAL A 182 -13.17 4.40 -3.39
N ILE A 183 -12.88 5.68 -3.10
CA ILE A 183 -13.76 6.59 -2.38
C ILE A 183 -15.01 6.95 -3.18
N ALA A 184 -14.90 7.21 -4.49
CA ALA A 184 -16.03 7.67 -5.30
C ALA A 184 -17.24 6.72 -5.18
N PRO A 185 -17.15 5.41 -5.51
CA PRO A 185 -18.27 4.49 -5.31
C PRO A 185 -18.57 4.22 -3.83
N LEU A 186 -17.57 4.19 -2.96
CA LEU A 186 -17.76 3.94 -1.53
C LEU A 186 -18.66 4.99 -0.85
N THR A 187 -18.55 6.25 -1.25
CA THR A 187 -19.39 7.32 -0.68
C THR A 187 -20.87 7.15 -1.04
N VAL A 188 -21.18 6.59 -2.22
CA VAL A 188 -22.54 6.22 -2.61
C VAL A 188 -23.05 5.10 -1.69
N LEU A 189 -22.24 4.07 -1.44
CA LEU A 189 -22.58 2.98 -0.52
C LEU A 189 -22.82 3.48 0.91
N MET A 190 -21.94 4.34 1.43
CA MET A 190 -22.09 4.94 2.77
C MET A 190 -23.32 5.86 2.89
N THR A 191 -23.77 6.40 1.76
CA THR A 191 -24.95 7.25 1.66
C THR A 191 -26.23 6.44 1.60
N LYS A 192 -26.29 5.44 0.71
CA LYS A 192 -27.47 4.58 0.52
C LYS A 192 -27.61 3.52 1.61
N ARG A 193 -26.50 3.16 2.26
CA ARG A 193 -26.43 2.20 3.38
C ARG A 193 -27.13 0.87 3.07
N PRO A 194 -26.84 0.23 1.92
CA PRO A 194 -27.49 -1.02 1.56
C PRO A 194 -27.14 -2.12 2.56
N LYS A 195 -28.00 -3.14 2.61
CA LYS A 195 -27.76 -4.36 3.37
C LYS A 195 -27.37 -5.48 2.39
N ALA A 196 -26.31 -6.19 2.71
CA ALA A 196 -25.89 -7.40 2.00
C ALA A 196 -27.05 -8.40 1.92
N ARG A 197 -27.17 -9.11 0.79
CA ARG A 197 -28.16 -10.19 0.65
C ARG A 197 -27.91 -11.30 1.67
N ASN A 198 -26.64 -11.72 1.82
CA ASN A 198 -26.17 -12.68 2.83
C ASN A 198 -27.11 -13.91 2.94
N PRO A 199 -27.20 -14.73 1.88
CA PRO A 199 -28.21 -15.78 1.75
C PRO A 199 -28.18 -16.83 2.87
N LEU A 200 -27.00 -17.06 3.46
CA LEU A 200 -26.81 -18.01 4.55
C LEU A 200 -26.99 -17.40 5.96
N GLY A 201 -27.27 -16.09 6.05
CA GLY A 201 -27.43 -15.42 7.35
C GLY A 201 -26.19 -15.49 8.25
N ILE A 202 -24.99 -15.39 7.66
CA ILE A 202 -23.74 -15.52 8.42
C ILE A 202 -23.52 -14.30 9.30
N HIS A 203 -23.20 -14.55 10.57
CA HIS A 203 -22.91 -13.53 11.58
C HIS A 203 -21.60 -13.82 12.30
N ILE A 204 -20.92 -12.78 12.79
CA ILE A 204 -19.63 -12.88 13.49
C ILE A 204 -19.66 -12.18 14.86
N GLN A 205 -20.78 -12.28 15.57
CA GLN A 205 -20.98 -11.63 16.86
C GLN A 205 -19.98 -12.11 17.92
N GLU A 206 -19.48 -13.34 17.79
CA GLU A 206 -18.46 -13.92 18.64
C GLU A 206 -17.08 -13.24 18.55
N LEU A 207 -16.86 -12.36 17.56
CA LEU A 207 -15.63 -11.58 17.43
C LEU A 207 -15.67 -10.26 18.21
N PHE A 208 -16.78 -9.93 18.88
CA PHE A 208 -16.94 -8.68 19.59
C PHE A 208 -16.82 -8.85 21.11
N VAL A 209 -15.91 -8.08 21.73
CA VAL A 209 -15.78 -8.01 23.19
C VAL A 209 -17.01 -7.35 23.84
N THR A 210 -17.60 -6.37 23.17
CA THR A 210 -18.85 -5.70 23.57
C THR A 210 -19.83 -5.80 22.41
N PRO A 211 -21.08 -6.23 22.65
CA PRO A 211 -22.10 -6.28 21.60
C PRO A 211 -22.17 -4.96 20.82
N PRO A 212 -22.12 -4.98 19.47
CA PRO A 212 -22.03 -3.79 18.62
C PRO A 212 -23.06 -2.69 18.94
N GLU A 213 -24.27 -3.07 19.33
CA GLU A 213 -25.39 -2.18 19.64
C GLU A 213 -25.09 -1.34 20.88
N LYS A 214 -24.37 -1.94 21.85
CA LYS A 214 -23.98 -1.36 23.14
C LYS A 214 -22.69 -0.55 23.05
N VAL A 215 -21.97 -0.58 21.94
CA VAL A 215 -20.78 0.26 21.75
C VAL A 215 -21.20 1.73 21.68
N THR A 216 -20.76 2.50 22.67
CA THR A 216 -21.05 3.93 22.83
C THR A 216 -20.01 4.83 22.18
N ASN A 217 -18.75 4.37 22.10
CA ASN A 217 -17.64 5.10 21.49
C ASN A 217 -16.93 4.24 20.44
N TRP A 218 -17.07 4.61 19.17
CA TRP A 218 -16.42 3.94 18.04
C TRP A 218 -15.05 4.53 17.67
N TYR A 219 -14.57 5.49 18.46
CA TYR A 219 -13.23 6.05 18.35
C TYR A 219 -12.30 5.40 19.39
N LEU A 220 -12.11 4.08 19.24
CA LEU A 220 -11.40 3.23 20.20
C LEU A 220 -9.89 3.46 20.23
N GLU A 221 -9.29 3.98 19.16
CA GLU A 221 -7.86 4.27 19.15
C GLU A 221 -7.51 5.48 20.03
N PRO A 222 -6.37 5.46 20.75
CA PRO A 222 -5.88 6.61 21.48
C PRO A 222 -5.65 7.82 20.56
N VAL A 223 -6.12 9.00 20.97
CA VAL A 223 -5.91 10.22 20.18
C VAL A 223 -4.43 10.61 20.21
N ARG A 224 -3.78 10.62 19.04
CA ARG A 224 -2.37 11.00 18.90
C ARG A 224 -2.16 12.45 18.42
N SER A 225 -3.24 13.20 18.14
CA SER A 225 -3.16 14.54 17.54
C SER A 225 -4.40 15.39 17.79
N ASN A 226 -4.23 16.71 17.97
CA ASN A 226 -5.31 17.70 18.04
C ASN A 226 -6.23 17.67 16.82
N TRP A 227 -5.67 17.33 15.66
CA TRP A 227 -6.44 17.12 14.45
C TRP A 227 -7.42 15.95 14.58
N ALA A 228 -7.01 14.84 15.19
CA ALA A 228 -7.92 13.71 15.38
C ALA A 228 -9.10 14.07 16.30
N TYR A 229 -8.91 14.93 17.30
CA TYR A 229 -10.03 15.49 18.08
C TYR A 229 -10.98 16.33 17.22
N LEU A 230 -10.45 17.23 16.39
CA LEU A 230 -11.26 18.06 15.48
C LEU A 230 -12.14 17.20 14.57
N PHE A 231 -11.55 16.21 13.90
CA PHE A 231 -12.29 15.36 12.95
C PHE A 231 -13.26 14.40 13.63
N ARG A 232 -12.97 13.92 14.84
CA ARG A 232 -13.98 13.23 15.67
C ARG A 232 -15.18 14.15 15.93
N GLY A 233 -14.92 15.41 16.27
CA GLY A 233 -15.98 16.41 16.45
C GLY A 233 -16.81 16.62 15.17
N ILE A 234 -16.14 16.79 14.02
CA ILE A 234 -16.80 16.92 12.72
C ILE A 234 -17.67 15.68 12.42
N ASP A 235 -17.12 14.48 12.58
CA ASP A 235 -17.85 13.24 12.36
C ASP A 235 -19.05 13.10 13.30
N MET A 236 -18.88 13.37 14.60
CA MET A 236 -20.00 13.36 15.56
C MET A 236 -21.13 14.32 15.20
N VAL A 237 -20.79 15.50 14.65
CA VAL A 237 -21.79 16.45 14.15
C VAL A 237 -22.46 15.88 12.90
N LEU A 238 -21.67 15.43 11.91
CA LEU A 238 -22.17 14.84 10.67
C LEU A 238 -23.10 13.64 10.94
N GLN A 239 -22.79 12.79 11.91
CA GLN A 239 -23.63 11.65 12.32
C GLN A 239 -25.06 12.06 12.70
N LYS A 240 -25.23 13.27 13.21
CA LYS A 240 -26.54 13.81 13.60
C LYS A 240 -27.19 14.63 12.49
N VAL A 241 -26.40 15.38 11.72
CA VAL A 241 -26.92 16.35 10.76
C VAL A 241 -27.09 15.81 9.34
N TYR A 242 -26.39 14.73 8.97
CA TYR A 242 -26.36 14.24 7.59
C TYR A 242 -27.75 13.88 7.04
N ARG A 243 -28.66 13.38 7.91
CA ARG A 243 -30.06 13.11 7.54
C ARG A 243 -30.85 14.34 7.05
N PHE A 244 -30.36 15.54 7.31
CA PHE A 244 -30.99 16.81 6.90
C PHE A 244 -30.35 17.40 5.64
N PHE A 245 -29.34 16.75 5.05
CA PHE A 245 -28.75 17.22 3.80
C PHE A 245 -29.79 17.14 2.67
N PRO A 246 -29.88 18.15 1.79
CA PRO A 246 -30.88 18.16 0.73
C PRO A 246 -30.71 16.98 -0.23
N LYS A 247 -31.77 16.20 -0.44
CA LYS A 247 -31.75 15.04 -1.37
C LYS A 247 -31.30 15.43 -2.77
N SER A 248 -31.71 16.59 -3.28
CA SER A 248 -31.29 17.07 -4.60
C SER A 248 -29.79 17.35 -4.72
N VAL A 249 -29.11 17.69 -3.64
CA VAL A 249 -27.64 17.85 -3.62
C VAL A 249 -26.97 16.48 -3.56
N GLN A 250 -27.54 15.56 -2.76
CA GLN A 250 -27.10 14.18 -2.67
C GLN A 250 -27.20 13.46 -4.02
N ASP A 251 -28.32 13.58 -4.73
CA ASP A 251 -28.54 12.97 -6.05
C ASP A 251 -27.53 13.50 -7.07
N LYS A 252 -27.32 14.83 -7.14
CA LYS A 252 -26.28 15.44 -7.98
C LYS A 252 -24.87 14.93 -7.65
N ALA A 253 -24.59 14.69 -6.37
CA ALA A 253 -23.31 14.17 -5.94
C ALA A 253 -23.12 12.69 -6.32
N ILE A 254 -24.19 11.89 -6.24
CA ILE A 254 -24.23 10.51 -6.73
C ILE A 254 -24.00 10.48 -8.24
N ASP A 255 -24.70 11.32 -9.01
CA ASP A 255 -24.52 11.40 -10.46
C ASP A 255 -23.06 11.71 -10.83
N LYS A 256 -22.42 12.61 -10.05
CA LYS A 256 -21.00 12.92 -10.24
C LYS A 256 -20.07 11.77 -9.85
N ALA A 257 -20.43 10.98 -8.84
CA ALA A 257 -19.70 9.76 -8.48
C ALA A 257 -19.81 8.69 -9.58
N VAL A 258 -21.02 8.47 -10.11
CA VAL A 258 -21.27 7.54 -11.21
C VAL A 258 -20.51 7.98 -12.46
N ALA A 259 -20.63 9.25 -12.87
CA ALA A 259 -19.89 9.78 -14.02
C ALA A 259 -18.37 9.63 -13.86
N PHE A 260 -17.84 9.84 -12.65
CA PHE A 260 -16.43 9.62 -12.36
C PHE A 260 -16.01 8.15 -12.57
N VAL A 261 -16.84 7.20 -12.14
CA VAL A 261 -16.59 5.76 -12.29
C VAL A 261 -16.72 5.33 -13.74
N ASP A 262 -17.82 5.69 -14.40
CA ASP A 262 -18.16 5.31 -15.79
C ASP A 262 -17.05 5.71 -16.76
N GLU A 263 -16.52 6.93 -16.65
CA GLU A 263 -15.40 7.43 -17.47
C GLU A 263 -14.12 6.57 -17.32
N ARG A 264 -13.96 5.89 -16.19
CA ARG A 264 -12.70 5.25 -15.76
C ARG A 264 -12.76 3.74 -15.65
N LEU A 265 -13.84 3.10 -16.12
CA LEU A 265 -14.01 1.65 -16.10
C LEU A 265 -13.11 0.88 -17.09
N ASN A 266 -12.27 1.58 -17.88
CA ASN A 266 -11.15 1.08 -18.73
C ASN A 266 -11.39 -0.22 -19.54
N GLY A 267 -12.65 -0.63 -19.76
CA GLY A 267 -13.08 -1.70 -20.65
C GLY A 267 -12.87 -3.12 -20.11
N GLU A 268 -11.66 -3.45 -19.67
CA GLU A 268 -11.31 -4.83 -19.30
C GLU A 268 -10.82 -4.98 -17.87
N ASP A 269 -9.98 -4.06 -17.40
CA ASP A 269 -9.32 -4.16 -16.09
C ASP A 269 -10.09 -3.43 -14.96
N GLY A 270 -11.27 -2.88 -15.23
CA GLY A 270 -12.11 -2.16 -14.28
C GLY A 270 -11.51 -0.90 -13.63
N LEU A 271 -12.32 -0.25 -12.79
CA LEU A 271 -12.02 1.06 -12.19
C LEU A 271 -10.64 1.11 -11.51
N GLY A 272 -9.71 1.86 -12.11
CA GLY A 272 -8.36 2.06 -11.59
C GLY A 272 -7.48 0.80 -11.56
N ALA A 273 -7.95 -0.29 -12.14
CA ALA A 273 -7.29 -1.59 -12.18
C ALA A 273 -6.86 -2.11 -10.80
N ILE A 274 -7.68 -1.86 -9.77
CA ILE A 274 -7.46 -2.33 -8.39
C ILE A 274 -8.73 -2.94 -7.79
N PHE A 275 -8.59 -4.08 -7.12
CA PHE A 275 -9.70 -4.88 -6.58
C PHE A 275 -10.72 -4.08 -5.75
N PRO A 276 -10.33 -3.26 -4.74
CA PRO A 276 -11.32 -2.62 -3.87
C PRO A 276 -12.19 -1.58 -4.61
N ALA A 277 -11.64 -0.96 -5.66
CA ALA A 277 -12.40 0.01 -6.46
C ALA A 277 -13.42 -0.69 -7.35
N MET A 278 -13.05 -1.83 -7.94
CA MET A 278 -13.95 -2.64 -8.78
C MET A 278 -15.13 -3.19 -7.97
N VAL A 279 -14.87 -3.78 -6.79
CA VAL A 279 -15.93 -4.31 -5.90
C VAL A 279 -16.89 -3.20 -5.49
N ASN A 280 -16.37 -2.05 -5.06
CA ASN A 280 -17.21 -0.92 -4.69
C ASN A 280 -18.04 -0.41 -5.89
N ALA A 281 -17.49 -0.43 -7.11
CA ALA A 281 -18.22 -0.04 -8.31
C ALA A 281 -19.39 -1.00 -8.59
N VAL A 282 -19.18 -2.32 -8.49
CA VAL A 282 -20.27 -3.31 -8.63
C VAL A 282 -21.36 -3.07 -7.59
N TRP A 283 -21.00 -2.93 -6.31
CA TRP A 283 -21.98 -2.65 -5.27
C TRP A 283 -22.69 -1.30 -5.44
N MET A 284 -21.99 -0.29 -5.97
CA MET A 284 -22.60 1.01 -6.29
C MET A 284 -23.66 0.86 -7.38
N TYR A 285 -23.37 0.13 -8.45
CA TYR A 285 -24.35 -0.13 -9.52
C TYR A 285 -25.54 -0.94 -8.99
N ASP A 286 -25.29 -1.96 -8.16
CA ASP A 286 -26.32 -2.78 -7.52
C ASP A 286 -27.28 -1.93 -6.67
N VAL A 287 -26.77 -1.09 -5.77
CA VAL A 287 -27.61 -0.25 -4.90
C VAL A 287 -28.37 0.85 -5.66
N LEU A 288 -27.86 1.25 -6.83
CA LEU A 288 -28.53 2.21 -7.72
C LEU A 288 -29.53 1.54 -8.66
N GLY A 289 -29.66 0.22 -8.63
CA GLY A 289 -30.60 -0.53 -9.45
C GLY A 289 -30.21 -0.62 -10.93
N VAL A 290 -28.92 -0.51 -11.23
CA VAL A 290 -28.43 -0.72 -12.60
C VAL A 290 -28.57 -2.21 -12.96
N PRO A 291 -29.12 -2.56 -14.14
CA PRO A 291 -29.30 -3.96 -14.54
C PRO A 291 -28.00 -4.77 -14.54
N ALA A 292 -28.08 -6.05 -14.19
CA ALA A 292 -26.92 -6.94 -14.09
C ALA A 292 -26.24 -7.20 -15.45
N ASP A 293 -26.97 -7.06 -16.55
CA ASP A 293 -26.51 -7.17 -17.93
C ASP A 293 -26.02 -5.84 -18.54
N ASP A 294 -26.06 -4.74 -17.78
CA ASP A 294 -25.47 -3.47 -18.21
C ASP A 294 -23.96 -3.65 -18.45
N PRO A 295 -23.43 -3.17 -19.60
CA PRO A 295 -22.01 -3.32 -19.94
C PRO A 295 -21.07 -2.86 -18.83
N ARG A 296 -21.41 -1.79 -18.09
CA ARG A 296 -20.58 -1.28 -16.99
C ARG A 296 -20.47 -2.27 -15.84
N VAL A 297 -21.56 -2.95 -15.52
CA VAL A 297 -21.61 -3.99 -14.47
C VAL A 297 -20.81 -5.21 -14.93
N LEU A 298 -21.01 -5.65 -16.17
CA LEU A 298 -20.28 -6.78 -16.75
C LEU A 298 -18.76 -6.54 -16.77
N ILE A 299 -18.33 -5.34 -17.16
CA ILE A 299 -16.91 -4.93 -17.13
C ILE A 299 -16.37 -5.00 -15.71
N ALA A 300 -17.05 -4.38 -14.74
CA ALA A 300 -16.60 -4.36 -13.36
C ALA A 300 -16.52 -5.78 -12.77
N LYS A 301 -17.50 -6.65 -13.02
CA LYS A 301 -17.47 -8.05 -12.56
C LYS A 301 -16.36 -8.86 -13.21
N LYS A 302 -16.22 -8.77 -14.54
CA LYS A 302 -15.14 -9.46 -15.27
C LYS A 302 -13.76 -9.02 -14.79
N SER A 303 -13.58 -7.73 -14.52
CA SER A 303 -12.30 -7.21 -14.01
C SER A 303 -11.91 -7.80 -12.66
N ILE A 304 -12.88 -8.10 -11.78
CA ILE A 304 -12.63 -8.78 -10.50
C ILE A 304 -12.25 -10.25 -10.76
N GLN A 305 -12.96 -10.94 -11.66
CA GLN A 305 -12.68 -12.33 -12.01
C GLN A 305 -11.27 -12.51 -12.59
N ASN A 306 -10.79 -11.55 -13.39
CA ASN A 306 -9.43 -11.55 -13.94
C ASN A 306 -8.33 -11.54 -12.87
N LEU A 307 -8.65 -11.18 -11.61
CA LEU A 307 -7.70 -11.17 -10.50
C LEU A 307 -7.64 -12.50 -9.74
N VAL A 308 -8.53 -13.45 -10.03
CA VAL A 308 -8.55 -14.78 -9.41
C VAL A 308 -7.38 -15.60 -9.96
N VAL A 309 -6.64 -16.21 -9.04
CA VAL A 309 -5.54 -17.14 -9.32
C VAL A 309 -5.96 -18.50 -8.82
N GLU A 310 -6.02 -19.48 -9.72
CA GLU A 310 -6.36 -20.86 -9.42
C GLU A 310 -5.11 -21.75 -9.51
N GLU A 311 -4.85 -22.51 -8.45
CA GLU A 311 -3.66 -23.35 -8.23
C GLU A 311 -4.11 -24.74 -7.74
N GLY A 312 -4.78 -25.49 -8.62
CA GLY A 312 -5.32 -26.81 -8.25
C GLY A 312 -6.37 -26.71 -7.15
N GLU A 313 -6.09 -27.28 -5.98
CA GLU A 313 -6.97 -27.28 -4.80
C GLU A 313 -6.97 -25.95 -4.02
N ARG A 314 -6.14 -25.00 -4.43
CA ARG A 314 -6.01 -23.68 -3.80
C ARG A 314 -6.39 -22.59 -4.80
N ALA A 315 -7.04 -21.53 -4.32
CA ALA A 315 -7.29 -20.33 -5.11
C ALA A 315 -7.13 -19.08 -4.26
N TRP A 316 -6.76 -17.96 -4.85
CA TRP A 316 -6.64 -16.68 -4.16
C TRP A 316 -6.83 -15.53 -5.14
N VAL A 317 -6.89 -14.29 -4.64
CA VAL A 317 -7.24 -13.12 -5.44
C VAL A 317 -6.16 -12.05 -5.30
N GLN A 318 -5.67 -11.56 -6.44
CA GLN A 318 -4.66 -10.51 -6.51
C GLN A 318 -5.29 -9.12 -6.26
N PRO A 319 -4.55 -8.16 -5.67
CA PRO A 319 -5.03 -6.79 -5.53
C PRO A 319 -5.09 -6.04 -6.88
N CYS A 320 -4.18 -6.38 -7.80
CA CYS A 320 -4.06 -5.90 -9.18
C CYS A 320 -2.99 -6.73 -9.92
N LEU A 321 -2.77 -6.45 -11.22
CA LEU A 321 -1.75 -7.11 -12.05
C LEU A 321 -0.58 -6.14 -12.34
N SER A 322 0.65 -6.67 -12.43
CA SER A 322 1.90 -5.89 -12.55
C SER A 322 2.68 -6.02 -13.88
N PRO A 323 2.04 -6.24 -15.05
CA PRO A 323 2.75 -6.67 -16.25
C PRO A 323 3.76 -5.65 -16.79
N ILE A 324 3.47 -4.35 -16.73
CA ILE A 324 4.40 -3.31 -17.24
C ILE A 324 5.65 -3.27 -16.37
N TRP A 325 5.44 -3.26 -15.05
CA TRP A 325 6.52 -3.22 -14.08
C TRP A 325 7.41 -4.46 -14.15
N ASP A 326 6.78 -5.64 -14.17
CA ASP A 326 7.49 -6.92 -14.25
C ASP A 326 8.29 -7.02 -15.55
N THR A 327 7.67 -6.64 -16.67
CA THR A 327 8.34 -6.64 -17.99
C THR A 327 9.52 -5.69 -18.02
N ALA A 328 9.37 -4.47 -17.51
CA ALA A 328 10.45 -3.48 -17.52
C ALA A 328 11.64 -3.92 -16.64
N LEU A 329 11.37 -4.51 -15.46
CA LEU A 329 12.41 -5.04 -14.58
C LEU A 329 13.08 -6.31 -15.14
N ALA A 330 12.30 -7.24 -15.68
CA ALA A 330 12.81 -8.45 -16.32
C ALA A 330 13.68 -8.10 -17.53
N THR A 331 13.25 -7.13 -18.34
CA THR A 331 14.03 -6.62 -19.48
C THR A 331 15.37 -6.07 -19.02
N HIS A 332 15.41 -5.27 -17.95
CA HIS A 332 16.67 -4.80 -17.40
C HIS A 332 17.58 -5.92 -16.91
N ALA A 333 17.03 -6.94 -16.26
CA ALA A 333 17.80 -8.07 -15.78
C ALA A 333 18.36 -8.91 -16.92
N ILE A 334 17.55 -9.21 -17.94
CA ILE A 334 17.97 -10.06 -19.06
C ILE A 334 19.02 -9.38 -19.95
N LEU A 335 18.97 -8.04 -20.08
CA LEU A 335 20.00 -7.28 -20.79
C LEU A 335 21.39 -7.37 -20.15
N GLU A 336 21.52 -7.73 -18.88
CA GLU A 336 22.83 -7.92 -18.24
C GLU A 336 23.48 -9.27 -18.64
N VAL A 337 22.70 -10.20 -19.21
CA VAL A 337 23.18 -11.53 -19.61
C VAL A 337 24.04 -11.44 -20.88
N GLY A 338 23.68 -10.54 -21.81
CA GLY A 338 24.50 -10.23 -22.99
C GLY A 338 24.57 -11.33 -24.06
N THR A 339 23.63 -12.28 -24.07
CA THR A 339 23.51 -13.30 -25.12
C THR A 339 22.54 -12.87 -26.23
N PRO A 340 22.67 -13.40 -27.47
CA PRO A 340 21.73 -13.09 -28.56
C PRO A 340 20.27 -13.41 -28.23
N GLU A 341 20.03 -14.50 -27.48
CA GLU A 341 18.69 -14.91 -27.05
C GLU A 341 18.10 -13.90 -26.05
N ALA A 342 18.91 -13.45 -25.09
CA ALA A 342 18.51 -12.44 -24.12
C ALA A 342 18.18 -11.09 -24.80
N ASP A 343 19.01 -10.70 -25.78
CA ASP A 343 18.79 -9.49 -26.57
C ASP A 343 17.50 -9.56 -27.40
N ALA A 344 17.23 -10.72 -28.02
CA ALA A 344 16.01 -10.94 -28.78
C ALA A 344 14.76 -10.86 -27.87
N ALA A 345 14.82 -11.50 -26.69
CA ALA A 345 13.74 -11.44 -25.70
C ALA A 345 13.50 -10.02 -25.19
N ALA A 346 14.57 -9.25 -24.91
CA ALA A 346 14.49 -7.86 -24.49
C ALA A 346 13.86 -6.96 -25.57
N ARG A 347 14.22 -7.15 -26.85
CA ARG A 347 13.62 -6.41 -27.98
C ARG A 347 12.13 -6.70 -28.13
N LYS A 348 11.72 -7.96 -27.97
CA LYS A 348 10.31 -8.35 -28.00
C LYS A 348 9.52 -7.69 -26.87
N ALA A 349 10.08 -7.67 -25.67
CA ALA A 349 9.51 -6.98 -24.51
C ALA A 349 9.43 -5.46 -24.71
N ALA A 350 10.44 -4.86 -25.33
CA ALA A 350 10.43 -3.45 -25.69
C ALA A 350 9.30 -3.10 -26.67
N ASP A 351 9.13 -3.89 -27.74
CA ASP A 351 8.07 -3.69 -28.71
C ASP A 351 6.67 -3.82 -28.06
N TRP A 352 6.50 -4.79 -27.15
CA TRP A 352 5.29 -4.90 -26.34
C TRP A 352 5.07 -3.69 -25.43
N MET A 353 6.09 -3.22 -24.71
CA MET A 353 5.96 -2.03 -23.85
C MET A 353 5.61 -0.78 -24.68
N VAL A 354 6.19 -0.59 -25.87
CA VAL A 354 5.85 0.53 -26.77
C VAL A 354 4.37 0.49 -27.15
N ALA A 355 3.82 -0.69 -27.46
CA ALA A 355 2.40 -0.84 -27.76
C ALA A 355 1.48 -0.50 -26.57
N ARG A 356 2.01 -0.48 -25.34
CA ARG A 356 1.28 -0.13 -24.11
C ARG A 356 1.45 1.33 -23.67
N GLN A 357 2.16 2.16 -24.45
CA GLN A 357 2.30 3.57 -24.11
C GLN A 357 0.96 4.30 -24.25
N ILE A 358 0.56 5.02 -23.21
CA ILE A 358 -0.67 5.81 -23.23
C ILE A 358 -0.40 7.13 -23.97
N THR A 359 -1.02 7.30 -25.14
CA THR A 359 -0.75 8.43 -26.06
C THR A 359 -1.99 9.19 -26.53
N ASP A 360 -3.18 8.71 -26.16
CA ASP A 360 -4.47 9.20 -26.62
C ASP A 360 -5.38 9.66 -25.47
N VAL A 361 -5.23 9.09 -24.28
CA VAL A 361 -6.05 9.43 -23.11
C VAL A 361 -5.37 10.47 -22.21
N VAL A 362 -6.08 11.57 -21.98
CA VAL A 362 -5.69 12.61 -21.03
C VAL A 362 -6.23 12.26 -19.63
N GLY A 363 -5.37 11.68 -18.80
CA GLY A 363 -5.75 11.23 -17.46
C GLY A 363 -5.91 12.33 -16.41
N ASP A 364 -6.24 11.91 -15.20
CA ASP A 364 -6.51 12.80 -14.06
C ASP A 364 -5.33 13.72 -13.68
N TRP A 365 -4.11 13.37 -14.09
CA TRP A 365 -2.93 14.20 -13.90
C TRP A 365 -3.05 15.57 -14.62
N ALA A 366 -3.85 15.65 -15.68
CA ALA A 366 -4.08 16.88 -16.46
C ALA A 366 -4.75 17.99 -15.65
N VAL A 367 -5.50 17.63 -14.59
CA VAL A 367 -6.04 18.56 -13.60
C VAL A 367 -4.97 19.50 -13.04
N ARG A 368 -3.72 19.03 -12.93
CA ARG A 368 -2.56 19.81 -12.47
C ARG A 368 -1.64 20.22 -13.61
N ARG A 369 -1.73 19.58 -14.75
CA ARG A 369 -0.90 19.80 -15.94
C ARG A 369 -1.81 19.95 -17.16
N PRO A 370 -2.64 21.01 -17.21
CA PRO A 370 -3.53 21.20 -18.34
C PRO A 370 -2.71 21.40 -19.61
N GLY A 371 -3.15 20.79 -20.71
CA GLY A 371 -2.48 20.86 -22.02
C GLY A 371 -1.18 20.05 -22.14
N LEU A 372 -0.76 19.31 -21.11
CA LEU A 372 0.33 18.35 -21.25
C LEU A 372 -0.17 17.14 -22.07
N ALA A 373 0.58 16.79 -23.12
CA ALA A 373 0.29 15.61 -23.92
C ALA A 373 0.53 14.31 -23.11
N PRO A 374 -0.31 13.27 -23.30
CA PRO A 374 -0.07 11.95 -22.72
C PRO A 374 1.19 11.31 -23.32
N GLY A 375 1.85 10.47 -22.51
CA GLY A 375 3.03 9.72 -22.95
C GLY A 375 3.57 8.75 -21.90
N GLY A 376 2.82 8.48 -20.83
CA GLY A 376 3.26 7.63 -19.73
C GLY A 376 2.84 6.18 -19.90
N TRP A 377 3.32 5.36 -18.98
CA TRP A 377 2.90 3.96 -18.81
C TRP A 377 2.28 3.78 -17.43
N ALA A 378 1.26 2.91 -17.35
CA ALA A 378 0.69 2.48 -16.09
C ALA A 378 1.39 1.23 -15.55
N PHE A 379 1.05 0.83 -14.34
CA PHE A 379 1.53 -0.41 -13.73
C PHE A 379 0.82 -1.66 -14.31
N GLN A 380 -0.48 -1.52 -14.56
CA GLN A 380 -1.39 -2.58 -15.04
C GLN A 380 -1.43 -2.69 -16.58
N TYR A 381 -2.23 -3.64 -17.10
CA TYR A 381 -2.49 -3.80 -18.54
C TYR A 381 -3.17 -2.55 -19.13
N ASN A 382 -4.36 -2.20 -18.66
CA ASN A 382 -5.11 -1.03 -19.09
C ASN A 382 -5.42 -0.11 -17.90
N ASN A 383 -4.78 1.04 -17.83
CA ASN A 383 -5.12 2.06 -16.82
C ASN A 383 -4.84 3.48 -17.32
N PRO A 384 -5.48 3.90 -18.41
CA PRO A 384 -5.04 5.05 -19.20
C PRO A 384 -5.17 6.40 -18.46
N HIS A 385 -6.07 6.49 -17.48
CA HIS A 385 -6.22 7.67 -16.65
C HIS A 385 -5.10 7.83 -15.60
N TYR A 386 -4.35 6.75 -15.32
CA TYR A 386 -3.40 6.68 -14.21
C TYR A 386 -2.04 6.08 -14.60
N PRO A 387 -1.32 6.65 -15.60
CA PRO A 387 0.11 6.36 -15.77
C PRO A 387 0.91 6.78 -14.52
N ASP A 388 1.94 6.00 -14.17
CA ASP A 388 2.85 6.28 -13.06
C ASP A 388 4.22 6.72 -13.56
N VAL A 389 4.84 7.64 -12.82
CA VAL A 389 6.18 8.17 -13.09
C VAL A 389 7.27 7.12 -12.94
N ASP A 390 7.09 6.15 -12.04
CA ASP A 390 8.09 5.11 -11.79
C ASP A 390 8.10 4.09 -12.94
N ASP A 391 6.95 3.57 -13.33
CA ASP A 391 6.80 2.69 -14.51
C ASP A 391 7.32 3.38 -15.76
N THR A 392 6.87 4.61 -16.02
CA THR A 392 7.30 5.39 -17.19
C THR A 392 8.83 5.55 -17.23
N ALA A 393 9.47 5.84 -16.09
CA ALA A 393 10.91 6.02 -16.05
C ALA A 393 11.69 4.72 -16.30
N VAL A 394 11.24 3.60 -15.73
CA VAL A 394 11.91 2.29 -15.90
C VAL A 394 11.73 1.77 -17.32
N VAL A 395 10.52 1.90 -17.90
CA VAL A 395 10.27 1.53 -19.31
C VAL A 395 11.18 2.33 -20.24
N MET A 396 11.21 3.66 -20.12
CA MET A 396 12.08 4.48 -20.97
C MET A 396 13.57 4.10 -20.84
N ALA A 397 14.03 3.77 -19.63
CA ALA A 397 15.41 3.34 -19.43
C ALA A 397 15.70 2.00 -20.11
N ALA A 398 14.74 1.08 -20.13
CA ALA A 398 14.88 -0.19 -20.85
C ALA A 398 14.94 0.06 -22.36
N LEU A 399 14.04 0.88 -22.91
CA LEU A 399 14.01 1.24 -24.33
C LEU A 399 15.32 1.91 -24.78
N ASP A 400 15.82 2.88 -24.00
CA ASP A 400 17.07 3.60 -24.27
C ASP A 400 18.30 2.68 -24.28
N ARG A 401 18.32 1.66 -23.40
CA ARG A 401 19.40 0.67 -23.35
C ARG A 401 19.40 -0.30 -24.54
N ILE A 402 18.22 -0.62 -25.08
CA ILE A 402 18.08 -1.60 -26.16
C ILE A 402 18.40 -0.97 -27.51
N ASP A 403 17.72 0.14 -27.83
CA ASP A 403 17.86 0.82 -29.11
C ASP A 403 17.30 2.26 -29.02
N PRO A 404 18.15 3.24 -28.66
CA PRO A 404 17.70 4.62 -28.47
C PRO A 404 17.30 5.31 -29.78
N VAL A 405 17.66 4.74 -30.94
CA VAL A 405 17.29 5.28 -32.26
C VAL A 405 15.92 4.75 -32.66
N LYS A 406 15.71 3.43 -32.59
CA LYS A 406 14.41 2.79 -32.89
C LYS A 406 13.30 3.32 -31.98
N TYR A 407 13.60 3.48 -30.69
CA TYR A 407 12.60 3.86 -29.66
C TYR A 407 12.61 5.35 -29.30
N ALA A 408 13.21 6.21 -30.13
CA ALA A 408 13.39 7.63 -29.85
C ALA A 408 12.06 8.36 -29.55
N GLU A 409 11.01 8.09 -30.34
CA GLU A 409 9.72 8.76 -30.17
C GLU A 409 9.00 8.37 -28.85
N PRO A 410 8.80 7.06 -28.53
CA PRO A 410 8.25 6.67 -27.24
C PRO A 410 9.01 7.24 -26.03
N ILE A 411 10.35 7.22 -26.11
CA ILE A 411 11.22 7.78 -25.07
C ILE A 411 10.97 9.29 -24.91
N GLU A 412 10.89 10.05 -26.00
CA GLU A 412 10.68 11.49 -25.92
C GLU A 412 9.30 11.84 -25.34
N LYS A 413 8.23 11.13 -25.75
CA LYS A 413 6.88 11.31 -25.19
C LYS A 413 6.87 11.06 -23.67
N GLY A 414 7.44 9.94 -23.23
CA GLY A 414 7.55 9.62 -21.80
C GLY A 414 8.38 10.63 -21.03
N LYS A 415 9.47 11.12 -21.64
CA LYS A 415 10.37 12.10 -21.02
C LYS A 415 9.65 13.43 -20.82
N VAL A 416 8.95 13.94 -21.83
CA VAL A 416 8.14 15.18 -21.73
C VAL A 416 7.11 15.03 -20.62
N TRP A 417 6.41 13.90 -20.58
CA TRP A 417 5.40 13.61 -19.57
C TRP A 417 5.98 13.55 -18.14
N VAL A 418 7.03 12.77 -17.89
CA VAL A 418 7.70 12.65 -16.57
C VAL A 418 8.27 13.99 -16.11
N GLN A 419 8.89 14.76 -17.00
CA GLN A 419 9.45 16.06 -16.66
C GLN A 419 8.36 17.04 -16.20
N ALA A 420 7.25 17.08 -16.91
CA ALA A 420 6.12 17.93 -16.55
C ALA A 420 5.49 17.49 -15.22
N CYS A 421 5.30 16.18 -15.00
CA CYS A 421 4.78 15.62 -13.75
C CYS A 421 5.72 15.86 -12.54
N SER A 422 7.04 15.88 -12.76
CA SER A 422 8.06 16.07 -11.72
C SER A 422 8.27 17.53 -11.29
N ARG A 423 7.93 18.51 -12.14
CA ARG A 423 8.04 19.93 -11.78
C ARG A 423 7.03 20.30 -10.68
N LYS A 424 7.33 21.31 -9.87
CA LYS A 424 6.28 21.98 -9.08
C LYS A 424 5.35 22.69 -10.07
N ALA A 425 4.03 22.64 -9.85
CA ALA A 425 3.10 23.41 -10.65
C ALA A 425 3.49 24.89 -10.57
N ALA A 426 3.52 25.60 -11.69
CA ALA A 426 3.70 27.06 -11.67
C ALA A 426 2.58 27.66 -10.81
N ALA A 427 2.96 28.49 -9.85
CA ALA A 427 2.04 29.12 -8.90
C ALA A 427 1.23 30.21 -9.62
N GLY A 428 0.14 29.82 -10.28
CA GLY A 428 -0.85 30.72 -10.87
C GLY A 428 -2.08 30.97 -9.97
N GLY A 429 -2.08 30.49 -8.72
CA GLY A 429 -3.16 30.71 -7.77
C GLY A 429 -2.59 30.88 -6.36
N ARG A 430 -3.15 31.82 -5.60
CA ARG A 430 -2.71 32.17 -4.23
C ARG A 430 -2.29 30.93 -3.45
N SER A 431 -1.09 31.00 -2.88
CA SER A 431 -0.51 29.97 -2.03
C SER A 431 -1.48 29.63 -0.90
N THR A 432 -2.23 28.54 -1.06
CA THR A 432 -2.89 27.88 0.06
C THR A 432 -1.80 27.16 0.85
N PRO A 433 -1.82 27.22 2.20
CA PRO A 433 -0.83 26.53 3.02
C PRO A 433 -0.75 25.07 2.60
N ARG A 434 0.47 24.50 2.59
CA ARG A 434 0.62 23.04 2.52
C ARG A 434 -0.27 22.44 3.59
N THR A 435 -1.26 21.65 3.19
CA THR A 435 -2.05 20.79 4.07
C THR A 435 -1.35 19.44 4.18
N PRO A 436 -0.41 19.23 5.12
CA PRO A 436 -0.28 17.89 5.65
C PRO A 436 -1.57 17.62 6.43
N ALA A 437 -2.10 16.42 6.24
CA ALA A 437 -2.93 15.69 7.19
C ALA A 437 -4.44 15.50 6.93
N ILE A 438 -5.17 16.19 6.05
CA ILE A 438 -6.64 15.97 6.00
C ILE A 438 -7.04 14.52 5.63
N THR A 439 -6.33 13.87 4.70
CA THR A 439 -6.59 12.48 4.32
C THR A 439 -6.18 11.45 5.39
N SER A 440 -5.11 11.72 6.14
CA SER A 440 -4.71 10.88 7.30
C SER A 440 -5.59 11.08 8.53
N ILE A 441 -6.51 12.05 8.51
CA ILE A 441 -7.37 12.35 9.66
C ILE A 441 -8.83 11.89 9.45
N ILE A 442 -9.33 11.86 8.20
CA ILE A 442 -10.62 11.20 7.88
C ILE A 442 -10.53 9.67 8.10
N PHE A 443 -9.32 9.11 7.96
CA PHE A 443 -9.04 7.68 8.16
C PHE A 443 -7.99 7.51 9.27
N PRO A 444 -8.38 7.30 10.54
CA PRO A 444 -7.43 7.32 11.66
C PRO A 444 -6.44 6.15 11.71
N SER A 445 -6.48 5.19 10.77
CA SER A 445 -5.61 4.01 10.83
C SER A 445 -4.12 4.37 10.61
N PRO A 446 -3.24 4.11 11.59
CA PRO A 446 -1.85 4.59 11.58
C PRO A 446 -0.96 3.93 10.52
N ILE A 447 -1.37 2.80 9.94
CA ILE A 447 -0.62 2.09 8.89
C ILE A 447 -0.96 2.66 7.50
N MET A 448 -2.17 3.17 7.29
CA MET A 448 -2.58 3.71 5.99
C MET A 448 -2.54 5.24 5.91
N ALA A 449 -2.44 5.97 7.02
CA ALA A 449 -2.34 7.43 7.03
C ALA A 449 -1.29 8.01 6.03
N PRO A 450 -0.10 7.40 5.84
CA PRO A 450 0.84 7.83 4.79
C PRO A 450 0.39 7.48 3.36
N CYS A 451 -0.40 6.42 3.18
CA CYS A 451 -0.93 5.96 1.89
C CYS A 451 -2.12 6.79 1.36
N TRP A 452 -2.81 7.56 2.21
CA TRP A 452 -3.93 8.44 1.79
C TRP A 452 -3.47 9.84 1.38
N THR A 453 -2.32 10.28 1.87
CA THR A 453 -1.73 11.55 1.47
C THR A 453 -0.86 11.35 0.23
N ARG A 454 -0.91 12.30 -0.70
CA ARG A 454 0.02 12.38 -1.83
C ARG A 454 1.44 12.07 -1.32
N PRO A 455 2.17 11.07 -1.84
CA PRO A 455 3.58 10.93 -1.52
C PRO A 455 4.23 12.28 -1.83
N PRO A 456 5.00 12.87 -0.89
CA PRO A 456 5.66 14.12 -1.21
C PRO A 456 6.53 13.90 -2.47
N PRO A 457 6.81 14.93 -3.29
CA PRO A 457 7.73 14.82 -4.44
C PRO A 457 9.17 14.39 -4.03
N THR A 458 9.36 14.02 -2.77
CA THR A 458 10.58 13.57 -2.12
C THR A 458 10.52 12.09 -1.73
N CYS A 459 9.62 11.27 -2.30
CA CYS A 459 9.76 9.81 -2.23
C CYS A 459 11.09 9.43 -2.88
N ARG A 460 12.12 9.23 -2.05
CA ARG A 460 13.49 8.92 -2.50
C ARG A 460 13.57 7.70 -3.42
N PRO A 461 12.74 6.63 -3.33
CA PRO A 461 12.79 5.54 -4.29
C PRO A 461 12.44 5.99 -5.70
N ALA A 462 11.28 6.63 -5.88
CA ALA A 462 10.82 7.20 -7.15
C ALA A 462 11.81 8.23 -7.71
N ALA A 463 12.20 9.21 -6.88
CA ALA A 463 13.17 10.23 -7.28
C ALA A 463 14.56 9.65 -7.58
N SER A 464 15.03 8.62 -6.85
CA SER A 464 16.33 7.98 -7.10
C SER A 464 16.31 7.01 -8.28
N ARG A 465 15.17 6.41 -8.62
CA ARG A 465 14.99 5.60 -9.83
C ARG A 465 14.91 6.49 -11.05
N CYS A 466 14.11 7.57 -10.99
CA CYS A 466 14.15 8.64 -11.98
C CYS A 466 15.59 9.17 -12.15
N CYS A 467 16.29 9.54 -11.06
CA CYS A 467 17.68 10.02 -11.17
C CYS A 467 18.65 8.97 -11.72
N ARG A 468 18.46 7.66 -11.44
CA ARG A 468 19.29 6.59 -12.01
C ARG A 468 19.02 6.35 -13.49
N CYS A 469 17.75 6.34 -13.90
CA CYS A 469 17.37 6.27 -15.31
C CYS A 469 17.96 7.46 -16.07
N TRP A 470 17.84 8.66 -15.50
CA TRP A 470 18.42 9.87 -16.06
C TRP A 470 19.95 9.86 -16.07
N ALA A 471 20.61 9.29 -15.06
CA ALA A 471 22.07 9.15 -15.02
C ALA A 471 22.62 8.05 -15.94
N SER A 472 21.84 7.00 -16.18
CA SER A 472 22.11 5.94 -17.16
C SER A 472 22.02 6.49 -18.57
N ALA A 473 20.90 7.13 -18.90
CA ALA A 473 20.70 7.82 -20.17
C ALA A 473 21.79 8.89 -20.39
N ALA A 474 22.14 9.66 -19.34
CA ALA A 474 23.16 10.72 -19.39
C ALA A 474 24.56 10.27 -19.82
N ARG A 475 24.90 8.97 -19.76
CA ARG A 475 26.16 8.47 -20.32
C ARG A 475 26.22 8.59 -21.85
N THR A 476 25.07 8.72 -22.51
CA THR A 476 24.99 8.79 -23.97
C THR A 476 24.54 10.14 -24.54
N ARG A 477 23.85 11.04 -23.80
CA ARG A 477 23.54 12.40 -24.33
C ARG A 477 22.92 13.47 -23.42
N TRP A 478 22.96 13.37 -22.09
CA TRP A 478 22.13 14.24 -21.23
C TRP A 478 22.93 14.99 -20.15
N ARG A 479 23.04 16.33 -20.26
CA ARG A 479 23.51 17.21 -19.17
C ARG A 479 22.37 18.11 -18.70
N THR A 480 21.94 17.98 -17.43
CA THR A 480 21.26 19.09 -16.72
C THR A 480 21.68 19.18 -15.26
N LYS A 481 21.93 20.41 -14.77
CA LYS A 481 22.49 20.80 -13.46
C LYS A 481 21.50 20.73 -12.27
N ALA A 482 20.29 20.17 -12.42
CA ALA A 482 19.22 20.33 -11.44
C ALA A 482 19.18 19.25 -10.32
N SER A 483 19.95 18.17 -10.42
CA SER A 483 19.80 16.98 -9.59
C SER A 483 20.59 17.00 -8.26
N THR A 484 21.67 17.78 -8.17
CA THR A 484 22.59 17.73 -7.02
C THR A 484 22.08 18.46 -5.77
N THR A 485 21.24 19.48 -5.94
CA THR A 485 20.79 20.37 -4.85
C THR A 485 19.67 19.75 -3.99
N CYS A 486 18.91 18.78 -4.52
CA CYS A 486 17.77 18.19 -3.83
C CYS A 486 18.19 17.18 -2.74
N CYS A 487 19.29 16.44 -2.95
CA CYS A 487 19.78 15.44 -1.99
C CYS A 487 20.46 16.05 -0.74
N ALA A 488 20.96 17.28 -0.82
CA ALA A 488 21.75 17.90 0.24
C ALA A 488 20.92 18.51 1.39
N SER A 489 19.68 18.93 1.15
CA SER A 489 18.96 19.84 2.06
C SER A 489 18.26 19.22 3.29
N ARG A 490 18.38 17.90 3.55
CA ARG A 490 17.69 17.24 4.68
C ARG A 490 18.49 16.17 5.44
N LYS A 491 19.83 16.31 5.52
CA LYS A 491 20.67 15.54 6.47
C LYS A 491 20.69 16.17 7.87
N ARG A 492 19.52 16.40 8.49
CA ARG A 492 19.44 16.90 9.87
C ARG A 492 18.41 16.11 10.68
N THR A 493 18.78 14.89 11.03
CA THR A 493 18.32 14.13 12.20
C THR A 493 19.42 13.10 12.51
N ASP A 494 19.85 13.02 13.77
CA ASP A 494 21.07 12.35 14.28
C ASP A 494 21.19 10.82 14.12
N ARG A 495 20.39 10.19 13.25
CA ARG A 495 20.53 8.77 12.91
C ARG A 495 20.34 8.61 11.41
N GLY A 496 21.44 8.38 10.69
CA GLY A 496 21.51 8.35 9.23
C GLY A 496 20.87 7.12 8.56
N SER A 497 19.59 6.86 8.79
CA SER A 497 18.81 5.82 8.11
C SER A 497 17.70 6.43 7.23
N ALA A 498 17.40 5.79 6.09
CA ALA A 498 16.37 6.23 5.15
C ALA A 498 15.26 5.17 5.03
N ALA A 499 14.01 5.57 5.26
CA ALA A 499 12.83 4.73 5.06
C ALA A 499 12.45 4.68 3.56
N GLY A 500 12.19 3.49 3.03
CA GLY A 500 11.62 3.27 1.71
C GLY A 500 10.11 3.07 1.81
N ALA A 501 9.35 3.66 0.90
CA ALA A 501 7.95 3.35 0.63
C ALA A 501 7.84 3.23 -0.90
N PRO A 502 7.23 2.16 -1.47
CA PRO A 502 6.28 1.23 -0.86
C PRO A 502 6.87 -0.14 -0.41
N THR A 503 8.19 -0.33 -0.44
CA THR A 503 8.83 -1.63 -0.15
C THR A 503 9.31 -1.76 1.30
N THR A 504 9.46 -3.01 1.78
CA THR A 504 10.08 -3.36 3.08
C THR A 504 11.38 -2.58 3.33
N SER A 505 11.45 -1.94 4.50
CA SER A 505 12.40 -0.85 4.75
C SER A 505 13.78 -1.35 5.23
N THR A 506 14.82 -0.54 4.96
CA THR A 506 16.25 -0.60 5.37
C THR A 506 17.27 -1.24 4.42
N ALA A 507 17.05 -2.41 3.80
CA ALA A 507 18.09 -3.05 2.97
C ALA A 507 18.31 -2.40 1.59
N ARG A 508 17.28 -1.81 0.96
CA ARG A 508 17.39 -1.15 -0.36
C ARG A 508 17.83 0.31 -0.32
N GLY A 509 17.76 0.95 0.85
CA GLY A 509 18.13 2.36 1.02
C GLY A 509 19.60 2.65 0.66
N PRO A 510 20.59 1.89 1.15
CA PRO A 510 22.00 2.19 0.94
C PRO A 510 22.62 1.61 -0.35
N ARG A 511 22.01 0.61 -1.02
CA ARG A 511 22.50 0.03 -2.30
C ARG A 511 22.43 0.98 -3.51
N SER A 512 22.13 2.26 -3.29
CA SER A 512 21.79 3.23 -4.33
C SER A 512 22.81 4.37 -4.52
N ALA A 513 24.02 4.22 -3.98
CA ALA A 513 25.14 5.16 -4.20
C ALA A 513 26.14 4.60 -5.24
N PRO A 514 26.66 5.42 -6.17
CA PRO A 514 27.51 4.95 -7.27
C PRO A 514 28.93 4.58 -6.82
N SER A 515 29.50 3.53 -7.42
CA SER A 515 30.93 3.35 -7.62
C SER A 515 31.34 3.95 -8.98
N MET A 516 32.49 4.64 -9.03
CA MET A 516 33.06 5.24 -10.26
C MET A 516 34.20 4.35 -10.82
N PRO A 517 34.47 4.37 -12.14
CA PRO A 517 35.54 3.60 -12.79
C PRO A 517 36.97 4.12 -12.47
N PRO A 518 38.03 3.32 -12.70
CA PRO A 518 39.39 3.58 -12.23
C PRO A 518 40.11 4.62 -13.10
N GLY A 519 40.74 5.62 -12.48
CA GLY A 519 41.58 6.60 -13.20
C GLY A 519 41.74 7.98 -12.58
N CYS A 520 41.14 8.29 -11.42
CA CYS A 520 41.30 9.59 -10.74
C CYS A 520 41.75 9.38 -9.27
N PRO A 521 42.72 10.17 -8.76
CA PRO A 521 43.28 9.97 -7.42
C PRO A 521 42.22 10.12 -6.31
N MET A 522 42.37 9.27 -5.29
CA MET A 522 41.43 9.11 -4.17
C MET A 522 41.23 10.39 -3.36
N THR A 523 40.02 10.95 -3.44
CA THR A 523 39.40 11.68 -2.32
C THR A 523 37.91 11.34 -2.24
N ILE A 524 37.56 10.41 -1.36
CA ILE A 524 36.17 10.04 -1.05
C ILE A 524 35.58 11.13 -0.14
N PRO A 525 34.49 11.84 -0.52
CA PRO A 525 33.84 12.79 0.36
C PRO A 525 33.23 12.09 1.60
N PRO A 526 33.13 12.76 2.77
CA PRO A 526 32.73 12.14 4.04
C PRO A 526 31.38 11.40 4.02
N SER A 527 30.51 11.74 3.06
CA SER A 527 29.21 11.11 2.86
C SER A 527 29.26 9.70 2.29
N GLY A 528 30.30 9.34 1.53
CA GLY A 528 30.44 8.01 0.92
C GLY A 528 31.02 6.96 1.86
N ARG A 529 31.92 7.37 2.78
CA ARG A 529 32.53 6.46 3.78
C ARG A 529 31.51 5.90 4.79
N ARG A 530 30.45 6.65 5.13
CA ARG A 530 29.44 6.20 6.10
C ARG A 530 28.45 5.18 5.53
N SER A 531 28.19 5.18 4.22
CA SER A 531 27.32 4.18 3.57
C SER A 531 28.06 2.88 3.27
N SER A 532 29.35 2.94 2.91
CA SER A 532 30.17 1.75 2.68
C SER A 532 30.54 1.03 3.97
N GLY A 533 30.71 1.74 5.10
CA GLY A 533 31.00 1.13 6.40
C GLY A 533 29.83 0.39 7.07
N TRP A 534 28.58 0.62 6.63
CA TRP A 534 27.39 -0.06 7.15
C TRP A 534 27.11 -1.40 6.47
N ASN A 535 27.51 -1.56 5.20
CA ASN A 535 27.27 -2.77 4.40
C ASN A 535 28.04 -4.02 4.88
N PRO A 536 29.31 -3.94 5.35
CA PRO A 536 30.02 -5.10 5.88
C PRO A 536 29.55 -5.50 7.30
N SER A 537 28.96 -4.58 8.08
CA SER A 537 28.45 -4.88 9.43
C SER A 537 27.08 -5.56 9.48
N SER A 538 26.38 -5.64 8.34
CA SER A 538 25.05 -6.28 8.22
C SER A 538 25.07 -7.65 7.56
N GLY A 539 26.25 -8.22 7.30
CA GLY A 539 26.37 -9.59 6.78
C GLY A 539 26.10 -10.60 7.89
N THR A 540 25.13 -11.50 7.67
CA THR A 540 25.03 -12.73 8.46
C THR A 540 26.17 -13.69 8.09
N THR A 541 26.42 -14.71 8.91
CA THR A 541 27.53 -15.67 8.75
C THR A 541 27.52 -16.48 7.44
N ALA A 542 26.43 -16.45 6.67
CA ALA A 542 26.43 -16.67 5.23
C ALA A 542 26.36 -15.29 4.55
N ALA A 543 27.29 -15.00 3.63
CA ALA A 543 27.53 -13.71 2.99
C ALA A 543 26.38 -13.13 2.12
N GLY A 544 25.12 -13.44 2.44
CA GLY A 544 23.93 -12.71 2.01
C GLY A 544 23.53 -11.67 3.05
N ALA A 545 23.12 -10.48 2.59
CA ALA A 545 22.31 -9.59 3.40
C ALA A 545 20.89 -10.15 3.42
N ASN A 546 20.52 -10.86 4.47
CA ASN A 546 19.20 -11.49 4.57
C ASN A 546 18.08 -10.45 4.64
N ALA A 547 17.13 -10.58 3.72
CA ALA A 547 15.72 -10.56 4.10
C ALA A 547 15.44 -11.96 4.69
N ALA A 548 15.33 -12.01 6.03
CA ALA A 548 14.92 -13.15 6.87
C ALA A 548 15.35 -14.57 6.42
N GLY A 549 16.43 -15.08 7.01
CA GLY A 549 16.80 -16.51 7.04
C GLY A 549 16.79 -17.07 8.47
N PRO A 550 16.65 -18.40 8.66
CA PRO A 550 16.10 -19.02 9.86
C PRO A 550 17.15 -19.38 10.91
N THR A 551 16.76 -19.42 12.18
CA THR A 551 17.45 -20.22 13.21
C THR A 551 16.45 -21.18 13.83
N GLY A 552 16.65 -22.46 13.52
CA GLY A 552 15.88 -23.56 14.09
C GLY A 552 16.19 -23.80 15.56
N THR A 553 15.14 -24.31 16.19
CA THR A 553 15.03 -25.00 17.49
C THR A 553 16.25 -25.79 17.95
N THR A 554 16.74 -25.46 19.15
CA THR A 554 17.31 -26.43 20.11
C THR A 554 16.88 -26.03 21.54
N SER A 555 16.37 -26.99 22.30
CA SER A 555 16.10 -26.92 23.75
C SER A 555 16.67 -28.21 24.38
N PRO A 556 16.89 -28.30 25.72
CA PRO A 556 17.25 -27.28 26.71
C PRO A 556 18.52 -27.68 27.51
N GLY A 557 19.30 -26.71 27.98
CA GLY A 557 20.47 -26.95 28.85
C GLY A 557 20.53 -25.92 29.97
N ALA A 558 20.19 -26.35 31.18
CA ALA A 558 20.11 -25.53 32.38
C ALA A 558 21.47 -24.95 32.80
N TRP A 559 21.58 -23.62 32.92
CA TRP A 559 22.43 -22.94 33.90
C TRP A 559 21.73 -21.66 34.36
N ALA A 560 21.44 -21.62 35.66
CA ALA A 560 20.74 -20.54 36.34
C ALA A 560 21.66 -19.36 36.71
N ALA A 561 21.15 -18.14 36.57
CA ALA A 561 21.59 -16.96 37.33
C ALA A 561 20.39 -16.01 37.55
N PRO A 562 20.30 -15.31 38.69
CA PRO A 562 19.02 -15.03 39.36
C PRO A 562 18.26 -13.79 38.87
N PRO A 563 16.93 -13.72 39.12
CA PRO A 563 16.09 -12.60 38.70
C PRO A 563 16.35 -11.34 39.54
N ARG A 564 16.44 -10.20 38.86
CA ARG A 564 16.41 -8.88 39.51
C ARG A 564 15.03 -8.66 40.13
N ARG A 565 14.98 -8.56 41.45
CA ARG A 565 13.77 -8.24 42.23
C ARG A 565 13.17 -6.89 41.84
N PRO A 566 11.83 -6.75 41.85
CA PRO A 566 11.15 -5.47 41.71
C PRO A 566 11.31 -4.63 43.00
N ARG A 567 11.47 -3.32 42.85
CA ARG A 567 11.46 -2.39 44.00
C ARG A 567 10.01 -2.13 44.45
N PRO A 568 9.66 -2.33 45.74
CA PRO A 568 8.37 -1.92 46.30
C PRO A 568 8.40 -0.45 46.78
N PRO A 569 7.23 0.16 47.04
CA PRO A 569 7.10 1.58 47.37
C PRO A 569 7.37 1.83 48.86
N GLY A 570 8.16 2.86 49.17
CA GLY A 570 8.42 3.30 50.54
C GLY A 570 7.94 4.73 50.76
N ARG A 571 6.79 4.89 51.41
CA ARG A 571 6.48 6.08 52.22
C ARG A 571 7.22 5.93 53.55
N CYS A 572 7.93 6.97 53.99
CA CYS A 572 8.17 7.20 55.41
C CYS A 572 8.01 8.68 55.75
N TRP A 573 7.47 8.87 56.95
CA TRP A 573 6.86 10.05 57.52
C TRP A 573 7.85 10.99 58.24
N ALA A 574 7.42 12.26 58.33
CA ALA A 574 7.27 13.07 59.55
C ALA A 574 8.32 14.10 60.02
N SER A 575 7.75 15.31 60.13
CA SER A 575 7.80 16.27 61.24
C SER A 575 8.94 17.28 61.26
N TRP A 576 8.57 18.57 61.28
CA TRP A 576 8.88 19.50 62.37
C TRP A 576 7.78 20.58 62.43
N ARG A 577 7.19 20.77 63.61
CA ARG A 577 6.20 21.81 63.97
C ARG A 577 6.90 23.02 64.59
N ARG A 578 6.32 24.21 64.39
CA ARG A 578 6.15 25.38 65.31
C ARG A 578 5.72 26.57 64.43
N ALA A 579 4.84 27.50 64.78
CA ALA A 579 3.91 27.72 65.88
C ALA A 579 2.94 28.83 65.38
N ARG A 580 1.67 28.82 65.81
CA ARG A 580 0.77 29.99 65.75
C ARG A 580 0.84 30.73 67.08
N PRO A 581 0.49 32.04 67.11
CA PRO A 581 -0.60 32.42 68.00
C PRO A 581 -1.61 33.45 67.42
N SER A 582 -2.82 33.37 67.99
CA SER A 582 -3.83 34.43 68.28
C SER A 582 -4.54 35.28 67.19
N ARG A 583 -5.88 35.18 67.19
CA ARG A 583 -6.95 36.11 66.71
C ARG A 583 -7.05 37.39 67.59
N PRO A 584 -7.88 38.46 67.34
CA PRO A 584 -9.19 38.58 66.63
C PRO A 584 -9.39 39.93 65.84
N PRO A 585 -10.60 40.54 65.68
CA PRO A 585 -11.76 40.19 64.85
C PRO A 585 -12.15 41.26 63.76
N TRP A 586 -13.17 40.89 62.95
CA TRP A 586 -14.09 41.63 62.03
C TRP A 586 -14.24 43.17 62.14
N PRO A 587 -14.60 43.89 61.04
CA PRO A 587 -16.03 44.08 60.71
C PRO A 587 -16.42 44.03 59.22
N ARG A 588 -17.72 43.76 59.00
CA ARG A 588 -18.54 44.05 57.82
C ARG A 588 -19.05 45.51 57.90
N ALA A 589 -19.18 46.19 56.76
CA ALA A 589 -20.17 47.24 56.39
C ALA A 589 -19.66 47.89 55.08
N SER A 590 -20.26 47.72 53.91
CA SER A 590 -21.51 48.29 53.35
C SER A 590 -21.25 49.52 52.47
N THR A 591 -22.14 49.72 51.49
CA THR A 591 -22.33 50.86 50.56
C THR A 591 -21.31 50.97 49.43
N THR A 592 -21.68 51.02 48.14
CA THR A 592 -22.92 51.44 47.46
C THR A 592 -23.24 50.55 46.27
#